data_AF-A0A8T1IQA6-F1
#
_entry.id   AF-A0A8T1IQA6-F1
#
_cell.length_a   1.000
_cell.length_b   1.000
_cell.length_c   1.000
_cell.angle_alpha   90.00
_cell.angle_beta   90.00
_cell.angle_gamma   90.00
#
_symmetry.space_group_name_H-M   'P 1'
#
loop_
_entity.id
_entity.type
_entity.pdbx_description
1 polymer ?
#
loop_
_entity_poly.entity_id
_entity_poly.type
_entity_poly.pdbx_seq_one_letter_code
_entity_poly.pdbx_strand_id
1 'polypeptide(L)'
;MHMKVSTPYGLGVLEEIRPHDDVLIVKTDYAHMFMQRKDVKLPVKDISEMATKDLINEAIMLADAGNEEFRDGKLQDAVYSYLRSLGFLQRVDQDNATHKEKATIIQTMIRCHLNIGACKLKLDMNMDAEIACTNALSILTVLAENREGKVVTWMGRLGLSEQLMFEDWPSKARFRRAQACVKLEKFADAKQDLLLAVKLNPRDKSCRTLLDKVSKQVDKQKRDEKKAWGGIFDNLEASPSTIKSVTTKTTKTTSSKSGSSEEKSIFTRKTKKQKETAVPTAEPWYLTTRALATASMVTAGVAAMALLALKPKSS
;
A
#
# COMPACT_ATOMS: atom_id res chain seq x y z
N MET A 1 -17.67 42.58 3.88
CA MET A 1 -16.80 41.40 3.63
C MET A 1 -17.49 40.56 2.57
N HIS A 2 -16.84 40.32 1.44
CA HIS A 2 -17.41 39.54 0.34
C HIS A 2 -17.10 38.06 0.54
N MET A 3 -18.08 37.26 0.98
CA MET A 3 -17.88 35.84 1.27
C MET A 3 -18.12 35.01 0.01
N LYS A 4 -17.10 34.29 -0.48
CA LYS A 4 -17.28 33.32 -1.57
C LYS A 4 -18.25 32.22 -1.14
N VAL A 5 -19.14 31.81 -2.03
CA VAL A 5 -20.18 30.78 -1.85
C VAL A 5 -20.24 29.85 -3.07
N SER A 6 -20.73 28.63 -2.89
CA SER A 6 -21.07 27.68 -3.95
C SER A 6 -22.59 27.51 -3.99
N THR A 7 -23.12 27.53 -5.21
CA THR A 7 -24.55 27.45 -5.50
C THR A 7 -24.81 26.34 -6.52
N PRO A 8 -26.07 25.94 -6.78
CA PRO A 8 -26.40 24.98 -7.84
C PRO A 8 -25.97 25.44 -9.24
N TYR A 9 -25.71 26.73 -9.42
CA TYR A 9 -25.39 27.38 -10.69
C TYR A 9 -23.93 27.86 -10.78
N GLY A 10 -23.06 27.38 -9.89
CA GLY A 10 -21.62 27.68 -9.86
C GLY A 10 -21.15 28.41 -8.61
N LEU A 11 -19.92 28.92 -8.68
CA LEU A 11 -19.33 29.76 -7.64
C LEU A 11 -19.92 31.19 -7.70
N GLY A 12 -19.97 31.85 -6.56
CA GLY A 12 -20.41 33.23 -6.44
C GLY A 12 -19.89 33.90 -5.18
N VAL A 13 -20.36 35.13 -4.95
CA VAL A 13 -19.99 35.98 -3.84
C VAL A 13 -21.27 36.46 -3.15
N LEU A 14 -21.40 36.18 -1.86
CA LEU A 14 -22.48 36.73 -1.05
C LEU A 14 -22.25 38.23 -0.82
N GLU A 15 -23.20 39.05 -1.28
CA GLU A 15 -23.20 40.50 -1.11
C GLU A 15 -24.06 40.93 0.09
N GLU A 16 -25.28 40.39 0.19
CA GLU A 16 -26.26 40.78 1.21
C GLU A 16 -27.08 39.57 1.67
N ILE A 17 -27.56 39.60 2.92
CA ILE A 17 -28.58 38.69 3.46
C ILE A 17 -29.76 39.56 3.84
N ARG A 18 -30.91 39.41 3.16
CA ARG A 18 -32.09 40.21 3.45
C ARG A 18 -32.75 39.73 4.76
N PRO A 19 -32.94 40.58 5.79
CA PRO A 19 -33.33 40.10 7.12
C PRO A 19 -34.78 39.61 7.24
N HIS A 20 -35.66 39.98 6.30
CA HIS A 20 -37.11 39.79 6.42
C HIS A 20 -37.63 38.48 5.81
N ASP A 21 -36.89 37.89 4.86
CA ASP A 21 -37.25 36.69 4.11
C ASP A 21 -36.12 35.62 4.08
N ASP A 22 -34.99 35.89 4.74
CA ASP A 22 -33.76 35.08 4.78
C ASP A 22 -33.23 34.72 3.37
N VAL A 23 -33.44 35.62 2.40
CA VAL A 23 -32.94 35.52 1.04
C VAL A 23 -31.50 36.06 0.96
N LEU A 24 -30.60 35.24 0.44
CA LEU A 24 -29.20 35.58 0.19
C LEU A 24 -29.07 36.13 -1.23
N ILE A 25 -28.44 37.31 -1.36
CA ILE A 25 -28.10 37.93 -2.64
C ILE A 25 -26.67 37.51 -2.99
N VAL A 26 -26.57 36.59 -3.96
CA VAL A 26 -25.29 36.01 -4.42
C VAL A 26 -24.99 36.52 -5.82
N LYS A 27 -23.88 37.23 -5.97
CA LYS A 27 -23.34 37.63 -7.26
C LYS A 27 -22.52 36.50 -7.88
N THR A 28 -22.92 36.06 -9.07
CA THR A 28 -22.14 35.16 -9.94
C THR A 28 -21.49 35.99 -11.06
N ASP A 29 -20.69 35.34 -11.90
CA ASP A 29 -20.00 35.99 -13.03
C ASP A 29 -20.97 36.57 -14.09
N TYR A 30 -22.24 36.18 -14.06
CA TYR A 30 -23.26 36.52 -15.06
C TYR A 30 -24.55 37.14 -14.50
N ALA A 31 -24.81 37.06 -13.19
CA ALA A 31 -26.05 37.59 -12.59
C ALA A 31 -25.92 37.89 -11.08
N HIS A 32 -26.83 38.70 -10.55
CA HIS A 32 -27.14 38.72 -9.12
C HIS A 32 -28.32 37.77 -8.89
N MET A 33 -28.12 36.75 -8.06
CA MET A 33 -29.07 35.67 -7.82
C MET A 33 -29.65 35.74 -6.41
N PHE A 34 -30.96 35.56 -6.29
CA PHE A 34 -31.68 35.53 -5.02
C PHE A 34 -31.91 34.06 -4.63
N MET A 35 -31.28 33.61 -3.56
CA MET A 35 -31.28 32.19 -3.15
C MET A 35 -31.68 32.01 -1.69
N GLN A 36 -32.26 30.86 -1.34
CA GLN A 36 -32.51 30.51 0.05
C GLN A 36 -31.23 29.96 0.70
N ARG A 37 -31.08 30.16 2.01
CA ARG A 37 -29.89 29.72 2.78
C ARG A 37 -29.53 28.25 2.60
N LYS A 38 -30.51 27.38 2.33
CA LYS A 38 -30.32 25.93 2.09
C LYS A 38 -29.57 25.61 0.78
N ASP A 39 -29.68 26.48 -0.22
CA ASP A 39 -29.14 26.28 -1.57
C ASP A 39 -27.74 26.88 -1.72
N VAL A 40 -27.37 27.80 -0.81
CA VAL A 40 -26.07 28.46 -0.77
C VAL A 40 -25.16 27.75 0.24
N LYS A 41 -24.11 27.10 -0.27
CA LYS A 41 -23.10 26.42 0.54
C LYS A 41 -21.81 27.25 0.57
N LEU A 42 -20.93 27.01 1.53
CA LEU A 42 -19.55 27.47 1.38
C LEU A 42 -18.91 26.72 0.21
N PRO A 43 -18.04 27.36 -0.59
CA PRO A 43 -17.37 26.65 -1.66
C PRO A 43 -16.41 25.66 -1.03
N VAL A 44 -16.32 24.46 -1.62
CA VAL A 44 -15.19 23.58 -1.32
C VAL A 44 -13.95 24.38 -1.69
N LYS A 45 -13.15 24.78 -0.69
CA LYS A 45 -11.92 25.55 -0.91
C LYS A 45 -11.08 24.76 -1.91
N ASP A 46 -10.48 25.46 -2.87
CA ASP A 46 -9.51 24.79 -3.74
C ASP A 46 -8.38 24.26 -2.85
N ILE A 47 -7.89 23.07 -3.18
CA ILE A 47 -7.10 22.24 -2.28
C ILE A 47 -5.74 22.91 -1.94
N SER A 48 -5.33 23.88 -2.75
CA SER A 48 -4.16 24.75 -2.56
C SER A 48 -4.35 25.88 -1.53
N GLU A 49 -5.58 26.30 -1.22
CA GLU A 49 -5.89 27.43 -0.32
C GLU A 49 -6.21 27.00 1.12
N MET A 50 -6.18 25.69 1.42
CA MET A 50 -6.56 25.16 2.73
C MET A 50 -5.39 25.19 3.73
N ALA A 51 -5.62 25.79 4.90
CA ALA A 51 -4.64 25.75 5.99
C ALA A 51 -4.47 24.32 6.54
N THR A 52 -3.32 24.01 7.13
CA THR A 52 -3.00 22.69 7.73
C THR A 52 -4.12 22.14 8.62
N LYS A 53 -4.75 22.99 9.43
CA LYS A 53 -5.86 22.60 10.32
C LYS A 53 -7.13 22.21 9.54
N ASP A 54 -7.44 22.95 8.48
CA ASP A 54 -8.59 22.67 7.61
C ASP A 54 -8.39 21.35 6.86
N LEU A 55 -7.18 21.12 6.32
CA LEU A 55 -6.80 19.86 5.66
C LEU A 55 -6.95 18.65 6.59
N ILE A 56 -6.52 18.77 7.85
CA ILE A 56 -6.66 17.71 8.85
C ILE A 56 -8.13 17.49 9.23
N ASN A 57 -8.91 18.56 9.40
CA ASN A 57 -10.33 18.45 9.74
C ASN A 57 -11.14 17.77 8.62
N GLU A 58 -10.93 18.15 7.36
CA GLU A 58 -11.56 17.48 6.19
C GLU A 58 -11.16 16.00 6.10
N ALA A 59 -9.88 15.69 6.35
CA ALA A 59 -9.42 14.31 6.37
C ALA A 59 -10.10 13.48 7.47
N ILE A 60 -10.32 14.04 8.66
CA ILE A 60 -11.06 13.37 9.75
C ILE A 60 -12.52 13.17 9.35
N MET A 61 -13.19 14.21 8.84
CA MET A 61 -14.59 14.12 8.40
C MET A 61 -14.80 13.05 7.33
N LEU A 62 -13.89 12.95 6.35
CA LEU A 62 -13.92 11.91 5.32
C LEU A 62 -13.60 10.51 5.88
N ALA A 63 -12.71 10.41 6.87
CA ALA A 63 -12.43 9.14 7.54
C ALA A 63 -13.60 8.65 8.40
N ASP A 64 -14.41 9.56 8.95
CA ASP A 64 -15.63 9.21 9.69
C ASP A 64 -16.81 8.94 8.75
N ALA A 65 -16.98 9.69 7.65
CA ALA A 65 -17.93 9.36 6.58
C ALA A 65 -17.70 7.94 6.02
N GLY A 66 -16.44 7.57 5.75
CA GLY A 66 -16.08 6.22 5.34
C GLY A 66 -16.38 5.14 6.39
N ASN A 67 -16.45 5.48 7.69
CA ASN A 67 -16.92 4.53 8.71
C ASN A 67 -18.43 4.28 8.57
N GLU A 68 -19.22 5.33 8.31
CA GLU A 68 -20.67 5.18 8.07
C GLU A 68 -20.95 4.37 6.81
N GLU A 69 -20.29 4.69 5.71
CA GLU A 69 -20.41 3.93 4.45
C GLU A 69 -20.02 2.45 4.64
N PHE A 70 -19.03 2.15 5.48
CA PHE A 70 -18.67 0.78 5.84
C PHE A 70 -19.72 0.08 6.72
N ARG A 71 -20.42 0.83 7.60
CA ARG A 71 -21.56 0.31 8.40
C ARG A 71 -22.78 0.03 7.53
N ASP A 72 -23.06 0.90 6.57
CA ASP A 72 -24.11 0.75 5.55
C ASP A 72 -23.83 -0.40 4.54
N GLY A 73 -22.61 -0.95 4.53
CA GLY A 73 -22.19 -1.96 3.55
C GLY A 73 -21.80 -1.39 2.18
N LYS A 74 -21.71 -0.07 2.03
CA LYS A 74 -21.24 0.63 0.83
C LYS A 74 -19.71 0.62 0.75
N LEU A 75 -19.14 -0.56 0.50
CA LEU A 75 -17.70 -0.80 0.64
C LEU A 75 -16.85 0.00 -0.35
N GLN A 76 -17.34 0.24 -1.56
CA GLN A 76 -16.65 1.02 -2.60
C GLN A 76 -16.61 2.51 -2.22
N ASP A 77 -17.73 3.07 -1.77
CA ASP A 77 -17.85 4.46 -1.33
C ASP A 77 -16.97 4.70 -0.10
N ALA A 78 -17.01 3.78 0.88
CA ALA A 78 -16.13 3.81 2.04
C ALA A 78 -14.65 3.87 1.65
N VAL A 79 -14.20 3.03 0.70
CA VAL A 79 -12.83 3.06 0.16
C VAL A 79 -12.53 4.41 -0.47
N TYR A 80 -13.44 4.98 -1.25
CA TYR A 80 -13.27 6.29 -1.88
C TYR A 80 -13.09 7.40 -0.82
N SER A 81 -13.93 7.42 0.22
CA SER A 81 -13.85 8.37 1.34
C SER A 81 -12.53 8.25 2.11
N TYR A 82 -12.06 7.03 2.43
CA TYR A 82 -10.76 6.82 3.06
C TYR A 82 -9.58 7.25 2.18
N LEU A 83 -9.63 6.97 0.87
CA LEU A 83 -8.58 7.40 -0.08
C LEU A 83 -8.54 8.92 -0.21
N ARG A 84 -9.71 9.57 -0.25
CA ARG A 84 -9.82 11.03 -0.27
C ARG A 84 -9.27 11.66 1.01
N SER A 85 -9.58 11.08 2.17
CA SER A 85 -8.98 11.45 3.47
C SER A 85 -7.44 11.40 3.43
N LEU A 86 -6.85 10.28 2.99
CA LEU A 86 -5.40 10.15 2.81
C LEU A 86 -4.82 11.21 1.86
N GLY A 87 -5.54 11.53 0.78
CA GLY A 87 -5.17 12.59 -0.16
C GLY A 87 -5.13 14.00 0.44
N PHE A 88 -5.98 14.30 1.42
CA PHE A 88 -5.89 15.56 2.18
C PHE A 88 -4.67 15.56 3.12
N LEU A 89 -4.42 14.45 3.83
CA LEU A 89 -3.28 14.31 4.73
C LEU A 89 -1.92 14.42 4.03
N GLN A 90 -1.80 13.90 2.80
CA GLN A 90 -0.58 14.00 1.98
C GLN A 90 -0.20 15.46 1.65
N ARG A 91 -1.16 16.38 1.67
CA ARG A 91 -0.93 17.81 1.33
C ARG A 91 -0.62 18.68 2.55
N VAL A 92 -0.65 18.12 3.75
CA VAL A 92 -0.22 18.81 4.96
C VAL A 92 1.30 18.96 4.94
N ASP A 93 1.78 20.20 5.05
CA ASP A 93 3.18 20.51 5.33
C ASP A 93 3.60 19.86 6.66
N GLN A 94 4.40 18.80 6.55
CA GLN A 94 4.90 18.04 7.69
C GLN A 94 6.04 18.75 8.41
N ASP A 95 6.76 19.68 7.80
CA ASP A 95 7.87 20.36 8.48
C ASP A 95 7.30 21.38 9.49
N ASN A 96 6.29 22.15 9.08
CA ASN A 96 5.64 23.16 9.93
C ASN A 96 4.54 22.58 10.85
N ALA A 97 4.06 21.35 10.64
CA ALA A 97 3.03 20.74 11.49
C ALA A 97 3.51 20.47 12.93
N THR A 98 2.67 20.84 13.91
CA THR A 98 2.92 20.58 15.34
C THR A 98 2.91 19.09 15.67
N HIS A 99 3.51 18.69 16.80
CA HIS A 99 3.46 17.28 17.24
C HIS A 99 2.03 16.76 17.49
N LYS A 100 1.08 17.64 17.86
CA LYS A 100 -0.35 17.29 18.00
C LYS A 100 -0.98 17.00 16.63
N GLU A 101 -0.71 17.85 15.64
CA GLU A 101 -1.19 17.66 14.26
C GLU A 101 -0.58 16.38 13.67
N LYS A 102 0.74 16.16 13.81
CA LYS A 102 1.42 14.91 13.41
C LYS A 102 0.82 13.66 14.04
N ALA A 103 0.53 13.67 15.34
CA ALA A 103 -0.15 12.57 16.02
C ALA A 103 -1.55 12.30 15.42
N THR A 104 -2.30 13.37 15.12
CA THR A 104 -3.65 13.29 14.53
C THR A 104 -3.62 12.77 13.09
N ILE A 105 -2.66 13.22 12.28
CA ILE A 105 -2.41 12.75 10.91
C ILE A 105 -2.09 11.26 10.92
N ILE A 106 -1.13 10.82 11.75
CA ILE A 106 -0.70 9.42 11.84
C ILE A 106 -1.83 8.51 12.32
N GLN A 107 -2.58 8.91 13.36
CA GLN A 107 -3.79 8.22 13.82
C GLN A 107 -4.80 8.03 12.68
N THR A 108 -5.04 9.08 11.89
CA THR A 108 -6.02 9.06 10.79
C THR A 108 -5.54 8.19 9.63
N MET A 109 -4.25 8.27 9.25
CA MET A 109 -3.66 7.39 8.22
C MET A 109 -3.76 5.91 8.60
N ILE A 110 -3.42 5.54 9.84
CA ILE A 110 -3.50 4.15 10.31
C ILE A 110 -4.95 3.65 10.27
N ARG A 111 -5.91 4.45 10.75
CA ARG A 111 -7.35 4.12 10.66
C ARG A 111 -7.78 3.90 9.21
N CYS A 112 -7.44 4.82 8.30
CA CYS A 112 -7.83 4.73 6.89
C CYS A 112 -7.23 3.50 6.21
N HIS A 113 -5.93 3.25 6.35
CA HIS A 113 -5.29 2.06 5.75
C HIS A 113 -5.84 0.75 6.31
N LEU A 114 -6.05 0.66 7.64
CA LEU A 114 -6.70 -0.50 8.26
C LEU A 114 -8.10 -0.73 7.69
N ASN A 115 -8.92 0.30 7.57
CA ASN A 115 -10.30 0.19 7.11
C ASN A 115 -10.39 -0.09 5.60
N ILE A 116 -9.53 0.52 4.76
CA ILE A 116 -9.38 0.15 3.35
C ILE A 116 -9.06 -1.34 3.23
N GLY A 117 -8.11 -1.85 4.01
CA GLY A 117 -7.80 -3.29 4.05
C GLY A 117 -9.02 -4.16 4.38
N ALA A 118 -9.85 -3.75 5.34
CA ALA A 118 -11.10 -4.45 5.67
C ALA A 118 -12.15 -4.39 4.56
N CYS A 119 -12.29 -3.25 3.88
CA CYS A 119 -13.21 -3.11 2.74
C CYS A 119 -12.75 -3.98 1.56
N LYS A 120 -11.46 -3.93 1.22
CA LYS A 120 -10.87 -4.68 0.10
C LYS A 120 -10.92 -6.20 0.32
N LEU A 121 -10.74 -6.68 1.56
CA LEU A 121 -10.96 -8.09 1.93
C LEU A 121 -12.41 -8.57 1.74
N LYS A 122 -13.39 -7.69 2.00
CA LYS A 122 -14.83 -7.97 1.76
C LYS A 122 -15.20 -7.89 0.27
N LEU A 123 -14.45 -7.14 -0.53
CA LEU A 123 -14.60 -6.99 -1.99
C LEU A 123 -13.77 -8.01 -2.79
N ASP A 124 -13.12 -8.98 -2.14
CA ASP A 124 -12.18 -9.94 -2.74
C ASP A 124 -10.99 -9.32 -3.52
N MET A 125 -10.74 -8.02 -3.32
CA MET A 125 -9.61 -7.28 -3.90
C MET A 125 -8.33 -7.52 -3.07
N ASN A 126 -7.83 -8.75 -3.12
CA ASN A 126 -6.83 -9.21 -2.14
C ASN A 126 -5.46 -8.53 -2.29
N MET A 127 -5.02 -8.18 -3.50
CA MET A 127 -3.77 -7.45 -3.71
C MET A 127 -3.83 -6.05 -3.07
N ASP A 128 -4.91 -5.30 -3.30
CA ASP A 128 -5.16 -4.00 -2.67
C ASP A 128 -5.23 -4.10 -1.14
N ALA A 129 -5.81 -5.17 -0.61
CA ALA A 129 -5.87 -5.42 0.82
C ALA A 129 -4.48 -5.68 1.43
N GLU A 130 -3.63 -6.46 0.75
CA GLU A 130 -2.24 -6.71 1.14
C GLU A 130 -1.42 -5.40 1.17
N ILE A 131 -1.57 -4.56 0.13
CA ILE A 131 -0.91 -3.25 0.04
C ILE A 131 -1.40 -2.32 1.17
N ALA A 132 -2.72 -2.18 1.35
CA ALA A 132 -3.27 -1.30 2.38
C ALA A 132 -2.84 -1.71 3.80
N CYS A 133 -2.79 -3.02 4.10
CA CYS A 133 -2.32 -3.50 5.39
C CYS A 133 -0.80 -3.35 5.56
N THR A 134 -0.02 -3.48 4.48
CA THR A 134 1.43 -3.21 4.50
C THR A 134 1.72 -1.73 4.77
N ASN A 135 0.94 -0.82 4.18
CA ASN A 135 1.03 0.62 4.43
C ASN A 135 0.75 0.96 5.89
N ALA A 136 -0.31 0.38 6.49
CA ALA A 136 -0.57 0.51 7.92
C ALA A 136 0.60 -0.03 8.77
N LEU A 137 1.18 -1.19 8.40
CA LEU A 137 2.29 -1.80 9.13
C LEU A 137 3.58 -1.00 9.06
N SER A 138 3.87 -0.33 7.94
CA SER A 138 5.02 0.57 7.82
C SER A 138 4.95 1.71 8.84
N ILE A 139 3.81 2.42 8.90
CA ILE A 139 3.59 3.51 9.86
C ILE A 139 3.65 2.99 11.31
N LEU A 140 3.02 1.84 11.59
CA LEU A 140 3.03 1.22 12.92
C LEU A 140 4.42 0.75 13.37
N THR A 141 5.29 0.36 12.43
CA THR A 141 6.67 -0.06 12.73
C THR A 141 7.51 1.16 13.11
N VAL A 142 7.43 2.25 12.34
CA VAL A 142 8.09 3.53 12.67
C VAL A 142 7.62 4.07 14.04
N LEU A 143 6.33 3.93 14.37
CA LEU A 143 5.83 4.27 15.71
C LEU A 143 6.42 3.40 16.82
N ALA A 144 6.57 2.09 16.59
CA ALA A 144 7.14 1.17 17.57
C ALA A 144 8.63 1.42 17.82
N GLU A 145 9.39 1.77 16.78
CA GLU A 145 10.79 2.19 16.86
C GLU A 145 10.95 3.52 17.62
N ASN A 146 9.95 4.41 17.54
CA ASN A 146 9.95 5.74 18.15
C ASN A 146 8.98 5.86 19.34
N ARG A 147 8.86 4.80 20.17
CA ARG A 147 7.89 4.73 21.28
C ARG A 147 7.96 5.90 22.27
N GLU A 148 9.16 6.42 22.54
CA GLU A 148 9.38 7.55 23.45
C GLU A 148 9.28 8.93 22.73
N GLY A 149 8.97 8.93 21.44
CA GLY A 149 8.87 10.15 20.64
C GLY A 149 7.70 11.05 21.05
N LYS A 150 7.91 12.37 20.95
CA LYS A 150 6.90 13.40 21.26
C LYS A 150 5.55 13.15 20.58
N VAL A 151 5.55 12.55 19.39
CA VAL A 151 4.33 12.18 18.64
C VAL A 151 3.54 11.10 19.38
N VAL A 152 4.19 10.04 19.86
CA VAL A 152 3.54 8.98 20.66
C VAL A 152 2.99 9.55 21.97
N THR A 153 3.74 10.43 22.64
CA THR A 153 3.23 11.16 23.82
C THR A 153 1.96 11.94 23.51
N TRP A 154 1.88 12.59 22.34
CA TRP A 154 0.67 13.28 21.89
C TRP A 154 -0.46 12.32 21.51
N MET A 155 -0.19 11.17 20.91
CA MET A 155 -1.20 10.13 20.66
C MET A 155 -1.81 9.62 21.97
N GLY A 156 -0.99 9.40 23.01
CA GLY A 156 -1.48 9.11 24.37
C GLY A 156 -2.39 10.21 24.93
N ARG A 157 -2.02 11.49 24.76
CA ARG A 157 -2.84 12.65 25.15
C ARG A 157 -4.13 12.81 24.34
N LEU A 158 -4.20 12.24 23.14
CA LEU A 158 -5.42 12.13 22.32
C LEU A 158 -6.31 10.95 22.73
N GLY A 159 -5.94 10.19 23.77
CA GLY A 159 -6.72 9.07 24.32
C GLY A 159 -6.39 7.70 23.73
N LEU A 160 -5.31 7.56 22.96
CA LEU A 160 -4.89 6.27 22.43
C LEU A 160 -4.05 5.52 23.47
N SER A 161 -4.49 4.32 23.86
CA SER A 161 -3.70 3.47 24.76
C SER A 161 -2.47 2.88 24.05
N GLU A 162 -1.42 2.60 24.82
CA GLU A 162 -0.25 1.90 24.29
C GLU A 162 -0.62 0.52 23.71
N GLN A 163 -1.53 -0.20 24.37
CA GLN A 163 -2.09 -1.46 23.87
C GLN A 163 -2.71 -1.30 22.47
N LEU A 164 -3.49 -0.24 22.25
CA LEU A 164 -4.10 0.02 20.95
C LEU A 164 -3.05 0.27 19.87
N MET A 165 -2.03 1.07 20.17
CA MET A 165 -0.99 1.49 19.23
C MET A 165 0.01 0.37 18.90
N PHE A 166 0.41 -0.42 19.89
CA PHE A 166 1.53 -1.37 19.76
C PHE A 166 1.12 -2.85 19.73
N GLU A 167 -0.10 -3.20 20.17
CA GLU A 167 -0.61 -4.58 20.15
C GLU A 167 -1.79 -4.74 19.18
N ASP A 168 -2.89 -4.03 19.40
CA ASP A 168 -4.14 -4.26 18.66
C ASP A 168 -4.08 -3.78 17.21
N TRP A 169 -3.57 -2.57 16.93
CA TRP A 169 -3.41 -2.10 15.55
C TRP A 169 -2.41 -2.94 14.75
N PRO A 170 -1.20 -3.27 15.25
CA PRO A 170 -0.23 -4.08 14.50
C PRO A 170 -0.63 -5.56 14.40
N SER A 171 -1.41 -6.10 15.35
CA SER A 171 -2.01 -7.43 15.22
C SER A 171 -3.12 -7.45 14.16
N LYS A 172 -4.04 -6.47 14.22
CA LYS A 172 -5.15 -6.32 13.25
C LYS A 172 -4.68 -6.12 11.81
N ALA A 173 -3.62 -5.33 11.61
CA ALA A 173 -3.03 -5.14 10.28
C ALA A 173 -2.42 -6.45 9.73
N ARG A 174 -1.65 -7.17 10.56
CA ARG A 174 -1.07 -8.49 10.19
C ARG A 174 -2.13 -9.54 9.91
N PHE A 175 -3.16 -9.63 10.75
CA PHE A 175 -4.25 -10.58 10.54
C PHE A 175 -4.97 -10.32 9.20
N ARG A 176 -5.29 -9.06 8.89
CA ARG A 176 -5.91 -8.66 7.62
C ARG A 176 -4.98 -8.93 6.42
N ARG A 177 -3.68 -8.64 6.55
CA ARG A 177 -2.71 -8.97 5.50
C ARG A 177 -2.60 -10.47 5.27
N ALA A 178 -2.53 -11.28 6.33
CA ALA A 178 -2.53 -12.73 6.24
C ALA A 178 -3.80 -13.27 5.56
N GLN A 179 -4.98 -12.72 5.85
CA GLN A 179 -6.22 -13.09 5.15
C GLN A 179 -6.14 -12.83 3.63
N ALA A 180 -5.50 -11.73 3.21
CA ALA A 180 -5.25 -11.45 1.80
C ALA A 180 -4.22 -12.42 1.20
N CYS A 181 -3.08 -12.62 1.87
CA CYS A 181 -2.03 -13.54 1.45
C CYS A 181 -2.52 -14.98 1.29
N VAL A 182 -3.43 -15.46 2.16
CA VAL A 182 -4.08 -16.78 2.03
C VAL A 182 -4.89 -16.90 0.74
N LYS A 183 -5.65 -15.85 0.37
CA LYS A 183 -6.42 -15.81 -0.87
C LYS A 183 -5.54 -15.63 -2.12
N LEU A 184 -4.27 -15.24 -1.94
CA LEU A 184 -3.25 -15.11 -2.99
C LEU A 184 -2.24 -16.28 -2.98
N GLU A 185 -2.52 -17.35 -2.22
CA GLU A 185 -1.66 -18.54 -2.05
C GLU A 185 -0.25 -18.28 -1.49
N LYS A 186 -0.01 -17.08 -0.94
CA LYS A 186 1.22 -16.67 -0.24
C LYS A 186 1.25 -17.19 1.19
N PHE A 187 1.21 -18.52 1.36
CA PHE A 187 1.03 -19.14 2.68
C PHE A 187 2.23 -18.93 3.64
N ALA A 188 3.45 -18.77 3.12
CA ALA A 188 4.63 -18.48 3.93
C ALA A 188 4.52 -17.10 4.63
N ASP A 189 4.18 -16.06 3.87
CA ASP A 189 4.00 -14.69 4.37
C ASP A 189 2.82 -14.62 5.35
N ALA A 190 1.70 -15.27 5.00
CA ALA A 190 0.54 -15.40 5.86
C ALA A 190 0.89 -16.07 7.20
N LYS A 191 1.72 -17.13 7.21
CA LYS A 191 2.16 -17.81 8.43
C LYS A 191 2.98 -16.88 9.32
N GLN A 192 3.88 -16.10 8.74
CA GLN A 192 4.73 -15.16 9.47
C GLN A 192 3.91 -14.02 10.10
N ASP A 193 2.96 -13.44 9.36
CA ASP A 193 2.06 -12.43 9.89
C ASP A 193 1.19 -12.96 11.03
N LEU A 194 0.68 -14.18 10.91
CA LEU A 194 -0.16 -14.81 11.93
C LEU A 194 0.62 -15.17 13.20
N LEU A 195 1.86 -15.63 13.09
CA LEU A 195 2.73 -15.86 14.24
C LEU A 195 2.95 -14.56 15.04
N LEU A 196 3.22 -13.46 14.35
CA LEU A 196 3.38 -12.14 14.97
C LEU A 196 2.05 -11.59 15.53
N ALA A 197 0.93 -11.78 14.83
CA ALA A 197 -0.39 -11.36 15.31
C ALA A 197 -0.82 -12.10 16.58
N VAL A 198 -0.58 -13.42 16.67
CA VAL A 198 -0.82 -14.23 17.88
C VAL A 198 0.15 -13.83 19.01
N LYS A 199 1.40 -13.48 18.71
CA LYS A 199 2.34 -12.97 19.73
C LYS A 199 1.87 -11.65 20.35
N LEU A 200 1.33 -10.74 19.53
CA LEU A 200 0.83 -9.43 19.95
C LEU A 200 -0.52 -9.52 20.67
N ASN A 201 -1.46 -10.31 20.18
CA ASN A 201 -2.75 -10.55 20.84
C ASN A 201 -3.02 -12.05 20.99
N PRO A 202 -2.47 -12.69 22.05
CA PRO A 202 -2.63 -14.14 22.28
C PRO A 202 -4.07 -14.58 22.50
N ARG A 203 -4.98 -13.66 22.86
CA ARG A 203 -6.39 -13.96 23.14
C ARG A 203 -7.21 -14.13 21.87
N ASP A 204 -6.84 -13.54 20.74
CA ASP A 204 -7.59 -13.65 19.49
C ASP A 204 -7.65 -15.09 18.93
N LYS A 205 -8.82 -15.72 19.06
CA LYS A 205 -9.09 -17.07 18.55
C LYS A 205 -9.02 -17.13 17.02
N SER A 206 -9.38 -16.05 16.32
CA SER A 206 -9.41 -16.02 14.85
C SER A 206 -8.00 -16.12 14.26
N CYS A 207 -7.04 -15.37 14.82
CA CYS A 207 -5.61 -15.51 14.51
C CYS A 207 -5.12 -16.94 14.72
N ARG A 208 -5.39 -17.56 15.89
CA ARG A 208 -4.94 -18.93 16.20
C ARG A 208 -5.54 -19.99 15.25
N THR A 209 -6.83 -19.90 14.95
CA THR A 209 -7.50 -20.82 14.02
C THR A 209 -7.02 -20.65 12.58
N LEU A 210 -6.71 -19.43 12.14
CA LEU A 210 -6.16 -19.23 10.80
C LEU A 210 -4.71 -19.73 10.71
N LEU A 211 -3.89 -19.53 11.76
CA LEU A 211 -2.51 -20.00 11.82
C LEU A 211 -2.39 -21.53 11.68
N ASP A 212 -3.28 -22.30 12.30
CA ASP A 212 -3.33 -23.76 12.16
C ASP A 212 -3.63 -24.19 10.71
N LYS A 213 -4.63 -23.57 10.08
CA LYS A 213 -4.99 -23.82 8.66
C LYS A 213 -3.83 -23.51 7.72
N VAL A 214 -3.22 -22.34 7.87
CA VAL A 214 -2.09 -21.90 7.03
C VAL A 214 -0.85 -22.77 7.28
N SER A 215 -0.58 -23.18 8.51
CA SER A 215 0.54 -24.09 8.81
C SER A 215 0.38 -25.42 8.08
N LYS A 216 -0.83 -26.00 8.10
CA LYS A 216 -1.14 -27.24 7.35
C LYS A 216 -0.98 -27.07 5.84
N GLN A 217 -1.29 -25.89 5.29
CA GLN A 217 -1.08 -25.57 3.87
C GLN A 217 0.40 -25.42 3.52
N VAL A 218 1.20 -24.69 4.31
CA VAL A 218 2.67 -24.60 4.13
C VAL A 218 3.33 -25.98 4.22
N ASP A 219 2.94 -26.79 5.20
CA ASP A 219 3.51 -28.13 5.36
C ASP A 219 3.03 -29.09 4.25
N LYS A 220 1.88 -28.82 3.62
CA LYS A 220 1.44 -29.54 2.40
C LYS A 220 2.31 -29.12 1.20
N GLN A 221 2.46 -27.82 0.93
CA GLN A 221 3.31 -27.32 -0.16
C GLN A 221 4.72 -27.90 -0.09
N LYS A 222 5.38 -27.85 1.07
CA LYS A 222 6.72 -28.43 1.28
C LYS A 222 6.79 -29.94 1.02
N ARG A 223 5.72 -30.69 1.31
CA ARG A 223 5.64 -32.13 1.03
C ARG A 223 5.44 -32.41 -0.46
N ASP A 224 4.62 -31.62 -1.12
CA ASP A 224 4.33 -31.77 -2.55
C ASP A 224 5.53 -31.32 -3.40
N GLU A 225 6.21 -30.22 -3.02
CA GLU A 225 7.53 -29.82 -3.52
C GLU A 225 8.57 -30.94 -3.35
N LYS A 226 8.73 -31.48 -2.13
CA LYS A 226 9.72 -32.55 -1.88
C LYS A 226 9.48 -33.79 -2.76
N LYS A 227 8.22 -34.14 -3.03
CA LYS A 227 7.87 -35.24 -3.95
C LYS A 227 8.21 -34.90 -5.40
N ALA A 228 7.82 -33.69 -5.86
CA ALA A 228 8.09 -33.24 -7.22
C ALA A 228 9.59 -33.18 -7.51
N TRP A 229 10.38 -32.62 -6.61
CA TRP A 229 11.84 -32.55 -6.74
C TRP A 229 12.52 -33.91 -6.55
N GLY A 230 12.07 -34.74 -5.62
CA GLY A 230 12.62 -36.08 -5.40
C GLY A 230 12.55 -36.96 -6.65
N GLY A 231 11.37 -37.06 -7.26
CA GLY A 231 11.17 -37.85 -8.48
C GLY A 231 11.87 -37.30 -9.72
N ILE A 232 12.41 -36.07 -9.70
CA ILE A 232 13.24 -35.53 -10.79
C ILE A 232 14.66 -36.09 -10.73
N PHE A 233 15.23 -36.28 -9.53
CA PHE A 233 16.56 -36.88 -9.38
C PHE A 233 16.55 -38.38 -9.69
N ASP A 234 15.55 -39.12 -9.20
CA ASP A 234 15.39 -40.56 -9.49
C ASP A 234 15.33 -40.83 -11.01
N ASN A 235 14.65 -39.97 -11.76
CA ASN A 235 14.56 -40.07 -13.22
C ASN A 235 15.83 -39.59 -13.96
N LEU A 236 16.68 -38.77 -13.33
CA LEU A 236 17.95 -38.33 -13.92
C LEU A 236 19.02 -39.42 -13.79
N GLU A 237 19.09 -40.09 -12.64
CA GLU A 237 19.97 -41.24 -12.43
C GLU A 237 19.57 -42.45 -13.30
N ALA A 238 18.27 -42.57 -13.64
CA ALA A 238 17.76 -43.59 -14.55
C ALA A 238 18.13 -43.39 -16.04
N SER A 239 18.79 -42.29 -16.43
CA SER A 239 19.12 -41.99 -17.84
C SER A 239 20.63 -41.77 -18.12
N PRO A 240 21.49 -42.81 -18.00
CA PRO A 240 22.88 -42.75 -18.47
C PRO A 240 23.04 -43.03 -19.98
N SER A 241 21.95 -43.05 -20.78
CA SER A 241 22.00 -43.53 -22.17
C SER A 241 21.01 -42.86 -23.12
N THR A 242 21.34 -41.67 -23.63
CA THR A 242 21.33 -41.34 -25.08
C THR A 242 21.96 -39.96 -25.32
N ILE A 243 23.27 -39.92 -25.55
CA ILE A 243 23.88 -38.91 -26.42
C ILE A 243 24.20 -39.62 -27.73
N LYS A 244 23.24 -39.63 -28.67
CA LYS A 244 23.50 -40.00 -30.06
C LYS A 244 23.45 -38.75 -30.92
N SER A 245 24.57 -38.50 -31.58
CA SER A 245 24.75 -37.45 -32.57
C SER A 245 23.75 -37.60 -33.73
N VAL A 246 22.96 -36.56 -33.99
CA VAL A 246 22.18 -36.44 -35.22
C VAL A 246 22.91 -35.51 -36.17
N THR A 247 23.84 -36.10 -36.93
CA THR A 247 24.41 -35.48 -38.12
C THR A 247 23.48 -35.76 -39.30
N THR A 248 22.91 -34.72 -39.92
CA THR A 248 22.17 -34.86 -41.18
C THR A 248 22.80 -33.99 -42.27
N LYS A 249 23.72 -34.59 -43.04
CA LYS A 249 24.02 -34.15 -44.41
C LYS A 249 22.94 -34.77 -45.33
N THR A 250 22.48 -34.09 -46.39
CA THR A 250 22.85 -34.33 -47.81
C THR A 250 21.85 -33.59 -48.72
N THR A 251 22.11 -33.10 -49.95
CA THR A 251 23.35 -32.67 -50.64
C THR A 251 22.98 -31.84 -51.91
N LYS A 252 23.91 -30.99 -52.38
CA LYS A 252 24.09 -30.54 -53.80
C LYS A 252 23.03 -29.55 -54.37
N THR A 253 23.32 -28.66 -55.34
CA THR A 253 24.50 -28.49 -56.25
C THR A 253 24.66 -27.03 -56.75
N THR A 254 25.92 -26.58 -57.01
CA THR A 254 26.42 -25.60 -58.06
C THR A 254 25.57 -24.37 -58.51
N SER A 255 26.11 -23.16 -58.76
CA SER A 255 27.44 -22.76 -59.29
C SER A 255 27.84 -21.27 -59.08
N SER A 256 29.14 -20.98 -59.31
CA SER A 256 29.76 -19.77 -59.89
C SER A 256 29.88 -18.40 -59.14
N LYS A 257 31.16 -18.06 -58.89
CA LYS A 257 31.90 -16.76 -59.08
C LYS A 257 31.76 -15.55 -58.13
N SER A 258 32.96 -15.18 -57.61
CA SER A 258 33.54 -13.83 -57.36
C SER A 258 32.90 -12.85 -56.37
N GLY A 259 33.73 -12.28 -55.47
CA GLY A 259 33.43 -11.02 -54.79
C GLY A 259 34.02 -10.88 -53.38
N SER A 260 35.22 -10.31 -53.29
CA SER A 260 35.80 -9.49 -52.20
C SER A 260 35.12 -9.38 -50.82
N SER A 261 35.97 -9.55 -49.78
CA SER A 261 36.13 -8.70 -48.58
C SER A 261 35.04 -8.58 -47.49
N GLU A 262 35.55 -8.67 -46.26
CA GLU A 262 35.06 -8.12 -44.98
C GLU A 262 33.87 -8.77 -44.26
N GLU A 263 34.20 -9.31 -43.09
CA GLU A 263 33.27 -9.87 -42.10
C GLU A 263 32.36 -8.78 -41.51
N LYS A 264 31.04 -8.95 -41.62
CA LYS A 264 30.07 -8.22 -40.78
C LYS A 264 29.05 -9.15 -40.16
N SER A 265 29.02 -9.11 -38.83
CA SER A 265 28.15 -9.89 -37.94
C SER A 265 26.67 -9.83 -38.33
N ILE A 266 26.04 -10.99 -38.49
CA ILE A 266 24.60 -11.15 -38.70
C ILE A 266 23.96 -11.65 -37.39
N PHE A 267 23.70 -10.74 -36.46
CA PHE A 267 22.68 -10.97 -35.41
C PHE A 267 21.98 -9.68 -34.96
N THR A 268 21.23 -9.07 -35.86
CA THR A 268 20.28 -7.97 -35.54
C THR A 268 18.83 -8.45 -35.65
N ARG A 269 18.37 -9.24 -34.66
CA ARG A 269 16.95 -9.60 -34.57
C ARG A 269 16.16 -8.47 -33.88
N LYS A 270 15.36 -7.77 -34.67
CA LYS A 270 14.47 -6.67 -34.23
C LYS A 270 13.65 -7.03 -32.99
N THR A 271 13.81 -6.29 -31.90
CA THR A 271 12.89 -6.30 -30.76
C THR A 271 11.61 -5.56 -31.14
N LYS A 272 10.50 -6.30 -31.28
CA LYS A 272 9.17 -5.71 -31.46
C LYS A 272 8.70 -5.13 -30.12
N LYS A 273 8.75 -3.81 -30.01
CA LYS A 273 8.35 -3.04 -28.82
C LYS A 273 6.85 -3.25 -28.50
N GLN A 274 6.54 -4.18 -27.60
CA GLN A 274 5.22 -4.24 -26.97
C GLN A 274 5.14 -3.13 -25.92
N LYS A 275 4.14 -2.26 -26.08
CA LYS A 275 3.99 -1.03 -25.29
C LYS A 275 3.08 -1.33 -24.10
N GLU A 276 3.61 -1.99 -23.08
CA GLU A 276 2.95 -2.07 -21.78
C GLU A 276 3.07 -0.71 -21.08
N THR A 277 1.94 -0.02 -20.93
CA THR A 277 1.83 1.20 -20.15
C THR A 277 1.82 0.86 -18.67
N ALA A 278 3.01 0.65 -18.10
CA ALA A 278 3.18 0.67 -16.66
C ALA A 278 2.84 2.09 -16.14
N VAL A 279 1.70 2.21 -15.48
CA VAL A 279 1.40 3.39 -14.65
C VAL A 279 2.41 3.39 -13.51
N PRO A 280 3.15 4.49 -13.25
CA PRO A 280 4.00 4.55 -12.08
C PRO A 280 3.11 4.58 -10.85
N THR A 281 3.01 3.45 -10.14
CA THR A 281 2.51 3.42 -8.77
C THR A 281 3.48 4.23 -7.92
N ALA A 282 3.16 5.51 -7.72
CA ALA A 282 3.94 6.38 -6.86
C ALA A 282 4.08 5.72 -5.48
N GLU A 283 5.32 5.58 -5.02
CA GLU A 283 5.57 5.08 -3.67
C GLU A 283 4.86 6.01 -2.66
N PRO A 284 4.19 5.45 -1.63
CA PRO A 284 3.60 6.28 -0.59
C PRO A 284 4.63 7.25 -0.01
N TRP A 285 4.29 8.54 0.02
CA TRP A 285 5.23 9.65 0.30
C TRP A 285 5.97 9.56 1.65
N TYR A 286 5.49 8.74 2.60
CA TYR A 286 6.18 8.47 3.87
C TYR A 286 7.37 7.49 3.72
N LEU A 287 7.58 6.89 2.55
CA LEU A 287 8.76 6.08 2.20
C LEU A 287 9.86 6.91 1.50
N THR A 288 9.53 8.07 0.95
CA THR A 288 10.49 8.87 0.16
C THR A 288 11.49 9.65 1.02
N THR A 289 12.73 9.14 1.00
CA THR A 289 14.01 9.88 0.93
C THR A 289 14.48 10.78 2.09
N ARG A 290 13.89 10.71 3.30
CA ARG A 290 14.59 11.18 4.53
C ARG A 290 14.55 10.27 5.76
N ALA A 291 14.07 9.03 5.62
CA ALA A 291 13.96 8.05 6.71
C ALA A 291 14.63 6.69 6.41
N LEU A 292 15.59 6.62 5.49
CA LEU A 292 16.24 5.38 5.07
C LEU A 292 17.78 5.49 5.07
N ALA A 293 18.38 5.29 6.24
CA ALA A 293 19.71 4.73 6.35
C ALA A 293 19.56 3.22 6.66
N THR A 294 20.00 2.38 5.73
CA THR A 294 20.26 0.93 5.87
C THR A 294 19.11 0.03 6.36
N ALA A 295 18.26 -0.42 5.43
CA ALA A 295 17.61 -1.75 5.52
C ALA A 295 17.03 -2.27 4.17
N SER A 296 17.86 -2.47 3.14
CA SER A 296 17.58 -3.52 2.13
C SER A 296 18.80 -3.83 1.26
N MET A 297 19.40 -5.01 1.46
CA MET A 297 19.96 -5.77 0.36
C MET A 297 19.56 -7.23 0.52
N VAL A 298 18.74 -7.69 -0.44
CA VAL A 298 18.33 -9.08 -0.58
C VAL A 298 19.52 -9.91 -1.04
N THR A 299 19.81 -11.03 -0.38
CA THR A 299 20.09 -12.35 -0.99
C THR A 299 20.52 -13.36 0.07
N ALA A 300 19.63 -14.26 0.46
CA ALA A 300 20.06 -15.55 0.97
C ALA A 300 20.50 -16.39 -0.24
N GLY A 301 21.79 -16.75 -0.37
CA GLY A 301 22.18 -17.69 -1.42
C GLY A 301 23.58 -17.63 -2.04
N VAL A 302 24.61 -17.06 -1.40
CA VAL A 302 26.01 -17.40 -1.75
C VAL A 302 26.83 -17.52 -0.46
N ALA A 303 27.51 -18.65 -0.27
CA ALA A 303 28.53 -18.94 0.75
C ALA A 303 28.18 -18.55 2.22
N ALA A 304 27.94 -19.45 3.17
CA ALA A 304 28.57 -20.76 3.36
C ALA A 304 30.12 -20.76 3.26
N MET A 305 30.79 -19.61 3.50
CA MET A 305 32.23 -19.51 3.82
C MET A 305 32.55 -18.17 4.52
N ALA A 306 32.21 -18.02 5.81
CA ALA A 306 32.77 -16.97 6.70
C ALA A 306 32.49 -17.21 8.20
N LEU A 307 32.41 -18.46 8.66
CA LEU A 307 32.83 -18.74 10.04
C LEU A 307 34.37 -18.69 10.06
N LEU A 308 34.95 -18.16 11.14
CA LEU A 308 36.39 -17.88 11.35
C LEU A 308 36.91 -16.52 10.82
N ALA A 309 36.48 -15.42 11.47
CA ALA A 309 37.37 -14.28 11.73
C ALA A 309 36.89 -13.44 12.92
N LEU A 310 37.81 -13.12 13.84
CA LEU A 310 37.77 -12.00 14.79
C LEU A 310 36.72 -12.01 15.94
N LYS A 311 36.98 -12.83 16.97
CA LYS A 311 37.35 -12.36 18.33
C LYS A 311 37.71 -13.55 19.24
N PRO A 312 38.49 -13.37 20.32
CA PRO A 312 39.35 -12.23 20.69
C PRO A 312 40.84 -12.62 20.81
N LYS A 313 41.72 -11.65 21.05
CA LYS A 313 42.91 -11.85 21.89
C LYS A 313 43.07 -10.67 22.84
N SER A 314 43.29 -10.99 24.10
CA SER A 314 43.72 -10.10 25.16
C SER A 314 45.19 -9.74 25.01
N SER A 315 45.54 -8.50 25.35
CA SER A 315 46.63 -8.20 26.28
C SER A 315 46.33 -6.88 26.99
#